data_AF-A0AAW5C2Y8-F1
#
_entry.id   AF-A0AAW5C2Y8-F1
#
_cell.length_a   1.000
_cell.length_b   1.000
_cell.length_c   1.000
_cell.angle_alpha   90.00
_cell.angle_beta   90.00
_cell.angle_gamma   90.00
#
_symmetry.space_group_name_H-M   'P 1'
#
loop_
_entity.id
_entity.type
_entity.pdbx_description
1 polymer ?
#
loop_
_entity_poly.entity_id
_entity_poly.type
_entity_poly.pdbx_seq_one_letter_code
_entity_poly.pdbx_strand_id
1 'polypeptide(L)' 'MSPKELNYIEDALGHEQFLKTQCQEAIQNLQDPTLKNQVQQMTQKHQQIFDNFYNLV' A
#
# COMPACT_ATOMS: atom_id res chain seq x y z
N MET A 1 -16.23 3.93 15.81
CA MET A 1 -16.25 2.58 15.21
C MET A 1 -16.38 1.53 16.29
N SER A 2 -16.96 0.38 15.95
CA SER A 2 -16.95 -0.80 16.82
C SER A 2 -15.55 -1.42 16.88
N PRO A 3 -15.20 -2.16 17.94
CA PRO A 3 -13.89 -2.83 18.05
C PRO A 3 -13.56 -3.74 16.85
N LYS A 4 -14.57 -4.43 16.30
CA LYS A 4 -14.40 -5.26 15.10
C LYS A 4 -14.06 -4.43 13.86
N GLU A 5 -14.69 -3.28 13.69
CA GLU A 5 -14.44 -2.38 12.56
C GLU A 5 -13.02 -1.79 12.64
N LEU A 6 -12.55 -1.44 13.85
CA LEU A 6 -11.17 -1.01 14.07
C LEU A 6 -10.16 -2.12 13.71
N ASN A 7 -10.40 -3.36 14.14
CA ASN A 7 -9.52 -4.48 13.80
C ASN A 7 -9.42 -4.70 12.28
N TYR A 8 -10.52 -4.53 11.52
CA TYR A 8 -10.48 -4.65 10.06
C TYR A 8 -9.68 -3.53 9.41
N ILE A 9 -9.70 -2.32 9.99
CA ILE A 9 -8.91 -1.20 9.49
C ILE A 9 -7.43 -1.41 9.80
N GLU A 10 -7.10 -1.89 11.00
CA GLU A 10 -5.71 -2.25 11.34
C GLU A 10 -5.14 -3.32 10.40
N ASP A 11 -5.94 -4.35 10.09
CA ASP A 11 -5.56 -5.40 9.12
C ASP A 11 -5.34 -4.81 7.72
N ALA A 12 -6.26 -3.97 7.24
CA ALA A 12 -6.13 -3.28 5.95
C ALA A 12 -4.88 -2.38 5.89
N LEU A 13 -4.59 -1.62 6.96
CA LEU A 13 -3.40 -0.80 7.06
C LEU A 13 -2.11 -1.65 6.99
N GLY A 14 -2.10 -2.79 7.68
CA GLY A 14 -0.99 -3.76 7.63
C GLY A 14 -0.78 -4.32 6.23
N HIS A 15 -1.85 -4.68 5.52
CA HIS A 15 -1.79 -5.15 4.13
C HIS A 15 -1.24 -4.09 3.17
N GLU A 16 -1.72 -2.84 3.27
CA GLU A 16 -1.21 -1.76 2.42
C GLU A 16 0.28 -1.47 2.70
N GLN A 17 0.71 -1.53 3.96
CA GLN A 17 2.13 -1.37 4.31
C GLN A 17 3.01 -2.49 3.72
N PHE A 18 2.53 -3.74 3.79
CA PHE A 18 3.20 -4.88 3.16
C PHE A 18 3.31 -4.69 1.65
N LEU A 19 2.21 -4.37 0.97
CA LEU A 19 2.17 -4.19 -0.49
C LEU A 19 3.08 -3.04 -0.96
N LYS A 20 3.13 -1.93 -0.22
CA LYS A 20 4.06 -0.83 -0.53
C LYS A 20 5.52 -1.26 -0.43
N THR A 21 5.87 -2.05 0.58
CA THR A 21 7.22 -2.62 0.75
C THR A 21 7.58 -3.50 -0.44
N GLN A 22 6.69 -4.43 -0.81
CA GLN A 22 6.90 -5.30 -1.97
C GLN A 22 7.05 -4.50 -3.27
N CYS A 23 6.28 -3.42 -3.45
CA CYS A 23 6.42 -2.56 -4.62
C CYS A 23 7.78 -1.84 -4.65
N GLN A 24 8.27 -1.34 -3.51
CA GLN A 24 9.60 -0.72 -3.43
C GLN A 24 10.71 -1.72 -3.77
N GLU A 25 10.66 -2.93 -3.22
CA GLU A 25 11.60 -4.00 -3.55
C GLU A 25 11.54 -4.36 -5.04
N ALA A 26 10.34 -4.48 -5.61
CA ALA A 26 10.18 -4.73 -7.04
C ALA A 26 10.78 -3.61 -7.89
N ILE A 27 10.57 -2.33 -7.56
CA ILE A 27 11.17 -1.20 -8.27
C ILE A 27 12.71 -1.27 -8.24
N GLN A 28 13.31 -1.69 -7.13
CA GLN A 28 14.77 -1.83 -7.05
C GLN A 28 15.31 -2.94 -7.95
N ASN A 29 14.57 -4.03 -8.11
CA ASN A 29 15.00 -5.22 -8.87
C ASN A 29 14.60 -5.19 -10.36
N LEU A 30 13.60 -4.40 -10.73
CA LEU A 30 13.16 -4.27 -12.12
C LEU A 30 14.18 -3.49 -12.96
N GLN A 31 14.44 -3.95 -14.17
CA GLN A 31 15.31 -3.25 -15.14
C GLN A 31 14.50 -2.49 -16.19
N ASP A 32 13.32 -3.01 -16.55
CA ASP A 32 12.46 -2.37 -17.53
C ASP A 32 11.87 -1.06 -16.99
N PRO A 33 12.09 0.09 -17.67
CA PRO A 33 11.65 1.38 -17.20
C PRO A 33 10.13 1.55 -17.21
N THR A 34 9.42 0.84 -18.10
CA THR A 34 7.95 0.88 -18.17
C THR A 34 7.34 0.15 -16.98
N LEU A 35 7.86 -1.04 -16.66
CA LEU A 35 7.46 -1.80 -15.48
C LEU A 35 7.79 -1.04 -14.18
N LYS A 36 8.96 -0.40 -14.10
CA LYS A 36 9.30 0.47 -12.96
C LYS A 36 8.28 1.58 -12.75
N ASN A 37 7.94 2.31 -13.82
CA ASN A 37 6.93 3.36 -13.76
C ASN A 37 5.55 2.82 -13.33
N GLN A 38 5.16 1.64 -13.83
CA GLN A 38 3.90 1.01 -13.44
C GLN A 38 3.87 0.68 -11.95
N VAL A 39 4.93 0.05 -11.42
CA VAL A 39 5.00 -0.30 -9.98
C VAL A 39 5.11 0.96 -9.12
N GLN A 40 5.75 2.02 -9.61
CA GLN A 40 5.77 3.31 -8.92
C GLN A 40 4.35 3.92 -8.80
N GLN A 41 3.54 3.88 -9.87
CA GLN A 41 2.15 4.30 -9.81
C GLN A 41 1.31 3.42 -8.86
N MET A 42 1.55 2.11 -8.85
CA MET A 42 0.91 1.21 -7.88
C MET A 42 1.25 1.58 -6.44
N THR A 43 2.53 1.90 -6.16
CA THR A 43 2.98 2.34 -4.83
C THR A 43 2.24 3.61 -4.39
N GLN A 44 2.05 4.58 -5.29
CA GLN A 44 1.28 5.79 -5.00
C GLN A 44 -0.19 5.49 -4.71
N LYS A 45 -0.80 4.56 -5.45
CA LYS A 45 -2.17 4.13 -5.21
C LYS A 45 -2.32 3.44 -3.84
N HIS A 46 -1.40 2.55 -3.48
CA HIS A 46 -1.39 1.91 -2.16
C HIS A 46 -1.18 2.94 -1.03
N GLN A 47 -0.35 3.96 -1.25
CA GLN A 47 -0.22 5.08 -0.30
C GLN A 47 -1.56 5.80 -0.10
N GLN A 48 -2.27 6.14 -1.18
CA GLN A 48 -3.59 6.79 -1.08
C GLN A 48 -4.62 5.92 -0.34
N ILE A 49 -4.63 4.60 -0.59
CA ILE A 49 -5.53 3.67 0.09
C ILE A 49 -5.19 3.60 1.59
N PHE A 50 -3.91 3.49 1.93
CA PHE A 50 -3.44 3.54 3.32
C PHE A 50 -3.90 4.82 4.00
N ASP A 51 -3.69 5.98 3.39
CA ASP A 51 -4.08 7.27 3.96
C ASP A 51 -5.60 7.35 4.15
N ASN A 52 -6.39 6.81 3.21
CA ASN A 52 -7.84 6.74 3.35
C ASN A 52 -8.26 5.91 4.57
N PHE A 53 -7.65 4.73 4.77
CA PHE A 53 -7.93 3.90 5.95
C PHE A 53 -7.43 4.54 7.24
N TYR A 54 -6.27 5.18 7.22
CA TYR A 54 -5.67 5.81 8.39
C TYR A 54 -6.50 7.00 8.88
N ASN A 55 -7.14 7.74 7.97
CA ASN A 55 -8.07 8.83 8.31
C ASN A 55 -9.40 8.34 8.92
N LEU A 56 -9.68 7.03 8.93
CA LEU A 56 -10.87 6.46 9.54
C LEU A 56 -10.67 6.05 11.01
N VAL A 57 -9.43 6.05 11.49
CA VAL A 57 -9.03 5.66 12.86
C VAL A 57 -8.96 6.88 13.77
#